data_AF-A0A382QCT1-F1
#
_entry.id   AF-A0A382QCT1-F1
#
_cell.length_a   1.000
_cell.length_b   1.000
_cell.length_c   1.000
_cell.angle_alpha   90.00
_cell.angle_beta   90.00
_cell.angle_gamma   90.00
#
_symmetry.space_group_name_H-M   'P 1'
#
loop_
_entity.id
_entity.type
_entity.pdbx_description
1 polymer ?
#
loop_
_entity_poly.entity_id
_entity_poly.type
_entity_poly.pdbx_seq_one_letter_code
_entity_poly.pdbx_strand_id
1 'polypeptide(L)'
;SSGTFIENINWPAVNGIVLIGSGQDQCIVDGDSSGAVILFSDSLGGVIDSTTLITGFTIQNGSSGGLVCINSSPKITNSIVKHNINSVGDGGGIVIADSSSVIIQDVIVSQNISRYQYFVPGPGGPRFRGNGGGVIILLSDPKLINVTISDNESTYHGGGVSIGGHFEGSSPIFIDCTISGNNSGFRAGGVHGSGRLGAHFIGGKIYNNTATGDGGGVHIGTPALVDSSQITFIDVDIFSNHAGIVGGGGSDGGGLAIGDPIIVNLAGCSIRNNSAGRRGGGISLKNPGYYDQGQIVFNTTNRNNIYSNFIEYAGVYPRGQGVDIHVAEGVTM
;
A
#
# COMPACT_ATOMS: atom_id res chain seq x y z
N SER A 1 -14.75 -28.61 -2.53
CA SER A 1 -14.20 -29.49 -3.58
C SER A 1 -13.24 -28.68 -4.45
N SER A 2 -12.43 -29.32 -5.28
CA SER A 2 -11.66 -28.61 -6.32
C SER A 2 -12.59 -28.16 -7.44
N GLY A 3 -12.27 -27.04 -8.07
CA GLY A 3 -13.03 -26.48 -9.18
C GLY A 3 -13.03 -24.96 -9.20
N THR A 4 -13.63 -24.42 -10.26
CA THR A 4 -13.94 -22.99 -10.39
C THR A 4 -15.42 -22.80 -10.08
N PHE A 5 -15.69 -21.94 -9.11
CA PHE A 5 -17.02 -21.51 -8.70
C PHE A 5 -17.22 -20.10 -9.23
N ILE A 6 -18.10 -19.97 -10.22
CA ILE A 6 -18.45 -18.67 -10.81
C ILE A 6 -19.50 -18.04 -9.91
N GLU A 7 -19.08 -17.18 -8.99
CA GLU A 7 -19.95 -16.59 -7.97
C GLU A 7 -19.35 -15.33 -7.34
N ASN A 8 -20.24 -14.49 -6.80
CA ASN A 8 -19.89 -13.43 -5.87
C ASN A 8 -20.48 -13.77 -4.49
N ILE A 9 -19.63 -13.84 -3.47
CA ILE A 9 -20.03 -14.19 -2.11
C ILE A 9 -20.32 -12.90 -1.33
N ASN A 10 -21.60 -12.62 -1.09
CA ASN A 10 -22.01 -11.65 -0.09
C ASN A 10 -22.07 -12.35 1.26
N TRP A 11 -21.19 -11.95 2.17
CA TRP A 11 -21.09 -12.60 3.46
C TRP A 11 -22.37 -12.38 4.27
N PRO A 12 -22.98 -13.42 4.86
CA PRO A 12 -24.18 -13.25 5.66
C PRO A 12 -23.86 -12.55 7.00
N ALA A 13 -24.87 -11.99 7.67
CA ALA A 13 -24.75 -11.45 9.03
C ALA A 13 -24.60 -12.57 10.09
N VAL A 14 -23.64 -13.46 9.88
CA VAL A 14 -23.34 -14.63 10.69
C VAL A 14 -21.84 -14.70 10.90
N ASN A 15 -21.43 -14.52 12.15
CA ASN A 15 -20.04 -14.63 12.57
C ASN A 15 -19.61 -16.11 12.72
N GLY A 16 -18.32 -16.36 12.68
CA GLY A 16 -17.73 -17.68 12.93
C GLY A 16 -17.87 -18.69 11.78
N ILE A 17 -18.31 -18.26 10.60
CA ILE A 17 -18.33 -19.13 9.42
C ILE A 17 -16.88 -19.40 8.99
N VAL A 18 -16.58 -20.68 8.76
CA VAL A 18 -15.28 -21.16 8.30
C VAL A 18 -15.44 -21.68 6.87
N LEU A 19 -15.00 -20.88 5.90
CA LEU A 19 -15.00 -21.23 4.49
C LEU A 19 -13.63 -21.82 4.11
N ILE A 20 -13.60 -23.10 3.74
CA ILE A 20 -12.37 -23.87 3.48
C ILE A 20 -12.37 -24.40 2.04
N GLY A 21 -11.41 -23.94 1.27
CA GLY A 21 -11.13 -24.43 -0.08
C GLY A 21 -10.20 -25.64 -0.06
N SER A 22 -10.21 -26.41 -1.14
CA SER A 22 -9.34 -27.60 -1.29
C SER A 22 -7.86 -27.27 -1.54
N GLY A 23 -7.50 -25.98 -1.58
CA GLY A 23 -6.17 -25.48 -1.85
C GLY A 23 -6.22 -24.34 -2.88
N GLN A 24 -5.38 -23.32 -2.69
CA GLN A 24 -5.40 -22.12 -3.52
C GLN A 24 -5.19 -22.39 -5.03
N ASP A 25 -4.46 -23.45 -5.38
CA ASP A 25 -4.23 -23.85 -6.78
C ASP A 25 -5.36 -24.69 -7.39
N GLN A 26 -6.35 -25.09 -6.58
CA GLN A 26 -7.38 -26.08 -6.94
C GLN A 26 -8.81 -25.59 -6.71
N CYS A 27 -9.00 -24.55 -5.90
CA CYS A 27 -10.31 -24.04 -5.49
C CYS A 27 -10.39 -22.54 -5.83
N ILE A 28 -11.16 -22.18 -6.85
CA ILE A 28 -11.21 -20.83 -7.39
C ILE A 28 -12.61 -20.26 -7.19
N VAL A 29 -12.72 -19.12 -6.53
CA VAL A 29 -13.91 -18.27 -6.56
C VAL A 29 -13.68 -17.19 -7.62
N ASP A 30 -14.47 -17.22 -8.67
CA ASP A 30 -14.34 -16.37 -9.85
C ASP A 30 -15.54 -15.43 -9.94
N GLY A 31 -15.30 -14.12 -9.85
CA GLY A 31 -16.33 -13.11 -9.89
C GLY A 31 -16.91 -12.83 -11.28
N ASP A 32 -16.40 -13.46 -12.35
CA ASP A 32 -16.86 -13.27 -13.74
C ASP A 32 -16.93 -11.79 -14.19
N SER A 33 -15.95 -10.99 -13.75
CA SER A 33 -15.91 -9.54 -13.96
C SER A 33 -17.12 -8.79 -13.38
N SER A 34 -17.75 -9.33 -12.34
CA SER A 34 -18.88 -8.74 -11.63
C SER A 34 -18.52 -8.49 -10.16
N GLY A 35 -18.91 -7.32 -9.62
CA GLY A 35 -18.87 -6.99 -8.20
C GLY A 35 -17.54 -7.25 -7.50
N ALA A 36 -17.58 -7.31 -6.16
CA ALA A 36 -16.49 -7.89 -5.39
C ALA A 36 -16.65 -9.41 -5.36
N VAL A 37 -15.55 -10.16 -5.42
CA VAL A 37 -15.62 -11.63 -5.37
C VAL A 37 -16.12 -12.10 -4.00
N ILE A 38 -15.60 -11.51 -2.92
CA ILE A 38 -16.11 -11.71 -1.56
C ILE A 38 -16.33 -10.34 -0.90
N LEU A 39 -17.55 -10.11 -0.41
CA LEU A 39 -17.96 -8.85 0.21
C LEU A 39 -18.47 -9.07 1.64
N PHE A 40 -17.82 -8.39 2.59
CA PHE A 40 -18.34 -8.11 3.92
C PHE A 40 -18.78 -6.64 3.95
N SER A 41 -20.08 -6.40 3.77
CA SER A 41 -20.64 -5.05 3.67
C SER A 41 -20.80 -4.38 5.03
N ASP A 42 -20.91 -3.05 5.00
CA ASP A 42 -21.26 -2.21 6.16
C ASP A 42 -22.57 -2.63 6.85
N SER A 43 -23.53 -3.14 6.06
CA SER A 43 -24.83 -3.61 6.52
C SER A 43 -24.76 -4.79 7.49
N LEU A 44 -23.59 -5.43 7.62
CA LEU A 44 -23.35 -6.48 8.62
C LEU A 44 -23.24 -5.91 10.04
N GLY A 45 -23.04 -4.59 10.19
CA GLY A 45 -23.11 -3.92 11.49
C GLY A 45 -21.98 -4.30 12.46
N GLY A 46 -20.80 -4.66 11.97
CA GLY A 46 -19.66 -4.96 12.84
C GLY A 46 -19.65 -6.35 13.48
N VAL A 47 -20.56 -7.25 13.07
CA VAL A 47 -20.71 -8.55 13.75
C VAL A 47 -19.61 -9.57 13.41
N ILE A 48 -18.85 -9.33 12.34
CA ILE A 48 -17.85 -10.27 11.84
C ILE A 48 -16.49 -10.02 12.50
N ASP A 49 -15.97 -11.03 13.18
CA ASP A 49 -14.65 -11.01 13.82
C ASP A 49 -13.72 -12.12 13.29
N SER A 50 -12.54 -12.23 13.91
CA SER A 50 -11.48 -13.16 13.50
C SER A 50 -11.80 -14.65 13.66
N THR A 51 -12.94 -15.01 14.24
CA THR A 51 -13.46 -16.39 14.24
C THR A 51 -14.02 -16.78 12.87
N THR A 52 -14.40 -15.79 12.06
CA THR A 52 -14.72 -16.00 10.65
C THR A 52 -13.43 -16.23 9.86
N LEU A 53 -13.35 -17.33 9.12
CA LEU A 53 -12.15 -17.74 8.39
C LEU A 53 -12.43 -18.00 6.91
N ILE A 54 -11.59 -17.45 6.04
CA ILE A 54 -11.50 -17.82 4.63
C ILE A 54 -10.11 -18.40 4.38
N THR A 55 -10.03 -19.63 3.85
CA THR A 55 -8.73 -20.26 3.58
C THR A 55 -8.74 -21.20 2.39
N GLY A 56 -7.61 -21.28 1.67
CA GLY A 56 -7.40 -22.28 0.63
C GLY A 56 -8.08 -21.97 -0.70
N PHE A 57 -8.22 -20.68 -1.06
CA PHE A 57 -8.86 -20.24 -2.30
C PHE A 57 -7.95 -19.39 -3.17
N THR A 58 -8.13 -19.49 -4.48
CA THR A 58 -7.89 -18.36 -5.39
C THR A 58 -9.17 -17.53 -5.48
N ILE A 59 -9.05 -16.21 -5.36
CA ILE A 59 -10.13 -15.21 -5.42
C ILE A 59 -9.80 -14.27 -6.58
N GLN A 60 -10.58 -14.31 -7.66
CA GLN A 60 -10.21 -13.61 -8.89
C GLN A 60 -11.37 -13.02 -9.69
N ASN A 61 -11.01 -12.14 -10.64
CA ASN A 61 -11.90 -11.53 -11.62
C ASN A 61 -13.09 -10.76 -11.03
N GLY A 62 -12.97 -10.13 -9.86
CA GLY A 62 -13.93 -9.13 -9.40
C GLY A 62 -13.78 -7.80 -10.14
N SER A 63 -14.89 -7.11 -10.42
CA SER A 63 -14.89 -5.76 -11.02
C SER A 63 -15.03 -4.59 -10.02
N SER A 64 -15.18 -4.91 -8.74
CA SER A 64 -15.22 -3.96 -7.61
C SER A 64 -14.25 -4.36 -6.49
N GLY A 65 -13.24 -5.15 -6.82
CA GLY A 65 -12.26 -5.69 -5.86
C GLY A 65 -12.30 -7.21 -5.76
N GLY A 66 -11.25 -7.82 -5.20
CA GLY A 66 -11.25 -9.25 -4.89
C GLY A 66 -11.98 -9.53 -3.59
N LEU A 67 -11.47 -8.98 -2.49
CA LEU A 67 -12.01 -9.17 -1.16
C LEU A 67 -12.23 -7.81 -0.49
N VAL A 68 -13.46 -7.54 -0.06
CA VAL A 68 -13.85 -6.26 0.52
C VAL A 68 -14.35 -6.47 1.94
N CYS A 69 -13.68 -5.84 2.92
CA CYS A 69 -14.04 -5.83 4.32
C CYS A 69 -14.37 -4.41 4.77
N ILE A 70 -15.63 -4.16 5.10
CA ILE A 70 -16.10 -2.89 5.66
C ILE A 70 -16.69 -3.17 7.04
N ASN A 71 -16.17 -2.52 8.08
CA ASN A 71 -16.56 -2.75 9.46
C ASN A 71 -16.67 -4.24 9.81
N SER A 72 -15.64 -5.00 9.42
CA SER A 72 -15.62 -6.46 9.49
C SER A 72 -14.19 -6.95 9.62
N SER A 73 -13.93 -7.87 10.56
CA SER A 73 -12.57 -8.30 10.91
C SER A 73 -12.33 -9.80 10.71
N PRO A 74 -12.65 -10.40 9.54
CA PRO A 74 -12.39 -11.82 9.31
C PRO A 74 -10.89 -12.15 9.31
N LYS A 75 -10.57 -13.44 9.42
CA LYS A 75 -9.23 -13.98 9.17
C LYS A 75 -9.16 -14.59 7.78
N ILE A 76 -8.11 -14.27 7.03
CA ILE A 76 -7.88 -14.76 5.66
C ILE A 76 -6.51 -15.42 5.62
N THR A 77 -6.45 -16.70 5.21
CA THR A 77 -5.17 -17.44 5.18
C THR A 77 -4.97 -18.27 3.93
N ASN A 78 -3.72 -18.60 3.58
CA ASN A 78 -3.37 -19.61 2.56
C ASN A 78 -4.18 -19.46 1.26
N SER A 79 -4.24 -18.23 0.76
CA SER A 79 -5.12 -17.87 -0.36
C SER A 79 -4.39 -16.94 -1.33
N ILE A 80 -4.87 -16.91 -2.58
CA ILE A 80 -4.38 -16.04 -3.64
C ILE A 80 -5.50 -15.08 -4.02
N VAL A 81 -5.25 -13.78 -3.99
CA VAL A 81 -6.15 -12.72 -4.49
C VAL A 81 -5.51 -12.12 -5.75
N LYS A 82 -6.07 -12.41 -6.93
CA LYS A 82 -5.45 -11.99 -8.20
C LYS A 82 -6.40 -11.58 -9.30
N HIS A 83 -5.92 -10.78 -10.25
CA HIS A 83 -6.70 -10.36 -11.43
C HIS A 83 -8.03 -9.68 -11.09
N ASN A 84 -8.12 -9.04 -9.94
CA ASN A 84 -9.27 -8.25 -9.57
C ASN A 84 -9.04 -6.80 -10.01
N ILE A 85 -10.08 -6.19 -10.56
CA ILE A 85 -10.01 -4.85 -11.12
C ILE A 85 -11.11 -4.02 -10.48
N ASN A 86 -10.77 -3.02 -9.68
CA ASN A 86 -11.75 -2.00 -9.31
C ASN A 86 -11.75 -0.88 -10.35
N SER A 87 -12.76 -0.87 -11.23
CA SER A 87 -12.80 0.05 -12.38
C SER A 87 -13.32 1.45 -12.03
N VAL A 88 -13.89 1.61 -10.84
CA VAL A 88 -14.61 2.82 -10.41
C VAL A 88 -14.18 3.32 -9.03
N GLY A 89 -13.11 2.73 -8.48
CA GLY A 89 -12.82 2.86 -7.07
C GLY A 89 -11.39 2.49 -6.67
N ASP A 90 -11.15 2.66 -5.38
CA ASP A 90 -9.91 2.30 -4.73
C ASP A 90 -9.91 0.81 -4.34
N GLY A 91 -8.75 0.17 -4.25
CA GLY A 91 -8.60 -1.23 -3.83
C GLY A 91 -8.93 -2.24 -4.92
N GLY A 92 -7.91 -2.66 -5.69
CA GLY A 92 -8.07 -3.69 -6.71
C GLY A 92 -8.16 -5.10 -6.12
N GLY A 93 -7.24 -5.46 -5.21
CA GLY A 93 -7.19 -6.79 -4.61
C GLY A 93 -8.01 -6.89 -3.33
N ILE A 94 -7.55 -6.26 -2.26
CA ILE A 94 -8.16 -6.30 -0.93
C ILE A 94 -8.50 -4.88 -0.46
N VAL A 95 -9.74 -4.67 -0.04
CA VAL A 95 -10.21 -3.44 0.61
C VAL A 95 -10.46 -3.72 2.08
N ILE A 96 -9.88 -2.90 2.96
CA ILE A 96 -10.08 -2.96 4.41
C ILE A 96 -10.47 -1.55 4.86
N ALA A 97 -11.71 -1.38 5.31
CA ALA A 97 -12.29 -0.09 5.63
C ALA A 97 -13.10 -0.09 6.94
N ASP A 98 -13.22 1.11 7.52
CA ASP A 98 -14.15 1.44 8.61
C ASP A 98 -14.01 0.55 9.85
N SER A 99 -12.97 0.77 10.65
CA SER A 99 -12.70 0.06 11.92
C SER A 99 -12.49 -1.45 11.78
N SER A 100 -11.88 -1.88 10.67
CA SER A 100 -11.62 -3.29 10.41
C SER A 100 -10.23 -3.72 10.92
N SER A 101 -10.16 -4.81 11.69
CA SER A 101 -8.94 -5.41 12.25
C SER A 101 -8.66 -6.79 11.64
N VAL A 102 -8.71 -6.87 10.31
CA VAL A 102 -8.54 -8.11 9.53
C VAL A 102 -7.16 -8.73 9.78
N ILE A 103 -7.10 -10.05 9.91
CA ILE A 103 -5.83 -10.80 9.94
C ILE A 103 -5.62 -11.48 8.58
N ILE A 104 -4.56 -11.12 7.89
CA ILE A 104 -4.16 -11.71 6.61
C ILE A 104 -2.83 -12.44 6.80
N GLN A 105 -2.79 -13.73 6.53
CA GLN A 105 -1.61 -14.55 6.79
C GLN A 105 -1.34 -15.55 5.67
N ASP A 106 -0.11 -15.64 5.18
CA ASP A 106 0.27 -16.60 4.13
C ASP A 106 -0.59 -16.40 2.85
N VAL A 107 -0.78 -15.15 2.45
CA VAL A 107 -1.61 -14.75 1.30
C VAL A 107 -0.75 -14.12 0.21
N ILE A 108 -1.11 -14.38 -1.04
CA ILE A 108 -0.54 -13.71 -2.21
C ILE A 108 -1.59 -12.77 -2.79
N VAL A 109 -1.26 -11.48 -2.90
CA VAL A 109 -2.08 -10.45 -3.54
C VAL A 109 -1.35 -9.96 -4.78
N SER A 110 -1.78 -10.41 -5.96
CA SER A 110 -1.02 -10.14 -7.17
C SER A 110 -1.84 -9.77 -8.40
N GLN A 111 -1.30 -8.94 -9.28
CA GLN A 111 -1.94 -8.62 -10.58
C GLN A 111 -3.35 -8.04 -10.42
N ASN A 112 -3.57 -7.28 -9.34
CA ASN A 112 -4.81 -6.54 -9.12
C ASN A 112 -4.64 -5.08 -9.53
N ILE A 113 -5.74 -4.48 -9.99
CA ILE A 113 -5.72 -3.14 -10.59
C ILE A 113 -6.78 -2.26 -9.93
N SER A 114 -6.37 -1.08 -9.47
CA SER A 114 -7.29 -0.01 -9.08
C SER A 114 -7.25 1.13 -10.12
N ARG A 115 -8.41 1.44 -10.71
CA ARG A 115 -8.53 2.45 -11.76
C ARG A 115 -9.16 3.73 -11.27
N TYR A 116 -8.59 4.84 -11.73
CA TYR A 116 -9.21 6.15 -11.56
C TYR A 116 -10.48 6.27 -12.42
N GLN A 117 -11.54 6.83 -11.83
CA GLN A 117 -12.70 7.28 -12.59
C GLN A 117 -12.71 8.81 -12.67
N TYR A 118 -12.55 9.35 -13.89
CA TYR A 118 -12.45 10.79 -14.16
C TYR A 118 -13.74 11.57 -13.83
N PHE A 119 -14.88 10.90 -13.64
CA PHE A 119 -16.17 11.56 -13.53
C PHE A 119 -17.18 10.76 -12.72
N VAL A 120 -17.54 11.27 -11.54
CA VAL A 120 -18.81 10.93 -10.87
C VAL A 120 -19.66 12.20 -10.88
N PRO A 121 -20.74 12.28 -11.66
CA PRO A 121 -21.60 13.46 -11.67
C PRO A 121 -22.30 13.62 -10.31
N GLY A 122 -22.02 14.72 -9.61
CA GLY A 122 -22.63 15.08 -8.33
C GLY A 122 -21.75 16.02 -7.48
N PRO A 123 -22.31 16.69 -6.45
CA PRO A 123 -21.52 17.49 -5.53
C PRO A 123 -20.55 16.59 -4.74
N GLY A 124 -19.24 16.82 -4.91
CA GLY A 124 -18.18 16.09 -4.18
C GLY A 124 -16.91 15.74 -4.96
N GLY A 125 -16.86 15.97 -6.29
CA GLY A 125 -15.70 15.58 -7.11
C GLY A 125 -15.47 14.06 -7.15
N PRO A 126 -14.39 13.57 -7.81
CA PRO A 126 -14.08 12.14 -7.82
C PRO A 126 -13.76 11.69 -6.39
N ARG A 127 -14.67 10.90 -5.80
CA ARG A 127 -14.54 10.35 -4.44
C ARG A 127 -13.41 9.33 -4.32
N PHE A 128 -13.06 8.68 -5.42
CA PHE A 128 -12.04 7.65 -5.50
C PHE A 128 -11.01 8.03 -6.54
N ARG A 129 -9.73 7.82 -6.23
CA ARG A 129 -8.63 8.26 -7.10
C ARG A 129 -7.91 7.11 -7.78
N GLY A 130 -8.29 5.87 -7.51
CA GLY A 130 -7.58 4.70 -8.02
C GLY A 130 -6.36 4.39 -7.15
N ASN A 131 -6.55 4.36 -5.83
CA ASN A 131 -5.50 4.06 -4.84
C ASN A 131 -5.49 2.57 -4.46
N GLY A 132 -4.33 2.03 -4.11
CA GLY A 132 -4.22 0.67 -3.56
C GLY A 132 -4.54 -0.41 -4.58
N GLY A 133 -3.64 -0.64 -5.56
CA GLY A 133 -3.85 -1.68 -6.57
C GLY A 133 -3.99 -3.06 -5.94
N GLY A 134 -3.06 -3.41 -5.04
CA GLY A 134 -3.09 -4.65 -4.27
C GLY A 134 -4.01 -4.55 -3.06
N VAL A 135 -3.66 -3.70 -2.10
CA VAL A 135 -4.36 -3.55 -0.83
C VAL A 135 -4.64 -2.07 -0.54
N ILE A 136 -5.85 -1.77 -0.09
CA ILE A 136 -6.15 -0.47 0.51
C ILE A 136 -6.63 -0.64 1.95
N ILE A 137 -6.14 0.23 2.83
CA ILE A 137 -6.44 0.27 4.26
C ILE A 137 -6.94 1.69 4.58
N LEU A 138 -8.18 1.79 5.04
CA LEU A 138 -8.84 3.04 5.39
C LEU A 138 -9.44 2.95 6.79
N LEU A 139 -9.02 3.85 7.69
CA LEU A 139 -9.54 3.93 9.06
C LEU A 139 -9.53 2.56 9.76
N SER A 140 -8.44 1.80 9.61
CA SER A 140 -8.39 0.37 9.94
C SER A 140 -7.00 -0.07 10.39
N ASP A 141 -6.96 -1.12 11.21
CA ASP A 141 -5.74 -1.62 11.88
C ASP A 141 -5.49 -3.11 11.59
N PRO A 142 -5.35 -3.53 10.32
CA PRO A 142 -5.14 -4.93 9.98
C PRO A 142 -3.73 -5.42 10.33
N LYS A 143 -3.61 -6.73 10.48
CA LYS A 143 -2.32 -7.43 10.62
C LYS A 143 -2.05 -8.31 9.41
N LEU A 144 -0.98 -8.01 8.69
CA LEU A 144 -0.50 -8.78 7.55
C LEU A 144 0.78 -9.52 7.93
N ILE A 145 0.80 -10.84 7.76
CA ILE A 145 1.90 -11.72 8.18
C ILE A 145 2.28 -12.62 7.01
N ASN A 146 3.55 -12.60 6.60
CA ASN A 146 4.04 -13.42 5.49
C ASN A 146 3.16 -13.27 4.22
N VAL A 147 2.80 -12.02 3.91
CA VAL A 147 1.97 -11.69 2.75
C VAL A 147 2.87 -11.22 1.62
N THR A 148 2.64 -11.74 0.41
CA THR A 148 3.28 -11.25 -0.81
C THR A 148 2.30 -10.35 -1.57
N ILE A 149 2.68 -9.11 -1.82
CA ILE A 149 1.89 -8.11 -2.56
C ILE A 149 2.70 -7.73 -3.80
N SER A 150 2.36 -8.30 -4.96
CA SER A 150 3.20 -8.15 -6.16
C SER A 150 2.47 -7.82 -7.45
N ASP A 151 3.14 -7.11 -8.34
CA ASP A 151 2.65 -6.87 -9.71
C ASP A 151 1.25 -6.24 -9.75
N ASN A 152 0.89 -5.47 -8.72
CA ASN A 152 -0.38 -4.75 -8.67
C ASN A 152 -0.20 -3.34 -9.24
N GLU A 153 -1.28 -2.78 -9.76
CA GLU A 153 -1.28 -1.49 -10.43
C GLU A 153 -2.33 -0.55 -9.83
N SER A 154 -1.92 0.69 -9.55
CA SER A 154 -2.85 1.76 -9.18
C SER A 154 -2.71 2.94 -10.12
N THR A 155 -3.83 3.58 -10.48
CA THR A 155 -3.77 4.76 -11.35
C THR A 155 -3.20 5.98 -10.64
N TYR A 156 -3.27 6.04 -9.30
CA TYR A 156 -2.85 7.23 -8.55
C TYR A 156 -1.82 6.97 -7.47
N HIS A 157 -2.17 6.29 -6.38
CA HIS A 157 -1.24 6.06 -5.27
C HIS A 157 -1.20 4.61 -4.82
N GLY A 158 -0.04 4.15 -4.37
CA GLY A 158 0.11 2.85 -3.72
C GLY A 158 -0.24 1.70 -4.66
N GLY A 159 0.64 1.39 -5.61
CA GLY A 159 0.44 0.26 -6.53
C GLY A 159 0.21 -1.03 -5.75
N GLY A 160 1.08 -1.30 -4.78
CA GLY A 160 0.95 -2.42 -3.85
C GLY A 160 -0.03 -2.13 -2.73
N VAL A 161 0.27 -1.13 -1.91
CA VAL A 161 -0.47 -0.79 -0.69
C VAL A 161 -0.76 0.70 -0.63
N SER A 162 -1.99 1.07 -0.30
CA SER A 162 -2.36 2.43 0.10
C SER A 162 -2.94 2.42 1.51
N ILE A 163 -2.40 3.27 2.39
CA ILE A 163 -2.85 3.46 3.77
C ILE A 163 -3.36 4.89 3.89
N GLY A 164 -4.61 5.04 4.35
CA GLY A 164 -5.27 6.34 4.44
C GLY A 164 -6.16 6.49 5.68
N GLY A 165 -6.53 7.74 5.95
CA GLY A 165 -7.48 8.13 6.99
C GLY A 165 -7.44 9.64 7.23
N HIS A 166 -8.52 10.35 6.95
CA HIS A 166 -8.54 11.82 7.04
C HIS A 166 -8.39 12.33 8.49
N PHE A 167 -9.24 11.84 9.40
CA PHE A 167 -9.30 12.33 10.78
C PHE A 167 -9.02 11.23 11.82
N GLU A 168 -9.39 9.98 11.51
CA GLU A 168 -9.00 8.80 12.29
C GLU A 168 -7.84 8.12 11.57
N GLY A 169 -6.88 7.61 12.34
CA GLY A 169 -5.66 7.05 11.78
C GLY A 169 -5.81 5.58 11.40
N SER A 170 -4.86 5.10 10.61
CA SER A 170 -4.66 3.67 10.36
C SER A 170 -3.30 3.24 10.91
N SER A 171 -3.28 2.17 11.69
CA SER A 171 -2.09 1.61 12.34
C SER A 171 -1.84 0.15 11.94
N PRO A 172 -1.78 -0.18 10.63
CA PRO A 172 -1.56 -1.54 10.19
C PRO A 172 -0.16 -2.05 10.56
N ILE A 173 -0.07 -3.38 10.78
CA ILE A 173 1.18 -4.06 11.08
C ILE A 173 1.48 -5.07 9.97
N PHE A 174 2.65 -4.93 9.34
CA PHE A 174 3.19 -5.84 8.34
C PHE A 174 4.39 -6.58 8.93
N ILE A 175 4.33 -7.91 8.92
CA ILE A 175 5.39 -8.78 9.46
C ILE A 175 5.84 -9.72 8.35
N ASP A 176 7.12 -9.67 8.01
CA ASP A 176 7.75 -10.51 6.98
C ASP A 176 7.03 -10.45 5.62
N CYS A 177 6.46 -9.28 5.29
CA CYS A 177 5.77 -9.07 4.03
C CYS A 177 6.76 -8.78 2.89
N THR A 178 6.40 -9.21 1.69
CA THR A 178 7.11 -8.87 0.45
C THR A 178 6.24 -7.99 -0.42
N ILE A 179 6.68 -6.78 -0.75
CA ILE A 179 5.97 -5.83 -1.60
C ILE A 179 6.83 -5.55 -2.84
N SER A 180 6.46 -6.10 -4.00
CA SER A 180 7.36 -6.06 -5.15
C SER A 180 6.74 -5.98 -6.53
N GLY A 181 7.43 -5.32 -7.47
CA GLY A 181 6.96 -5.25 -8.85
C GLY A 181 5.68 -4.43 -9.03
N ASN A 182 5.23 -3.70 -8.00
CA ASN A 182 4.00 -2.94 -8.07
C ASN A 182 4.22 -1.59 -8.77
N ASN A 183 3.21 -1.11 -9.48
CA ASN A 183 3.26 0.09 -10.28
C ASN A 183 2.20 1.11 -9.87
N SER A 184 2.58 2.39 -9.79
CA SER A 184 1.65 3.48 -9.51
C SER A 184 1.78 4.63 -10.51
N GLY A 185 0.64 5.14 -10.96
CA GLY A 185 0.55 6.25 -11.90
C GLY A 185 0.88 7.62 -11.30
N PHE A 186 1.15 7.75 -9.99
CA PHE A 186 1.69 8.99 -9.44
C PHE A 186 2.65 8.84 -8.24
N ARG A 187 2.26 8.19 -7.13
CA ARG A 187 3.16 8.08 -5.94
C ARG A 187 3.13 6.70 -5.33
N ALA A 188 4.31 6.21 -4.95
CA ALA A 188 4.52 4.87 -4.41
C ALA A 188 3.99 3.73 -5.26
N GLY A 189 4.90 3.10 -6.01
CA GLY A 189 4.66 1.78 -6.56
C GLY A 189 4.39 0.80 -5.42
N GLY A 190 5.20 0.83 -4.36
CA GLY A 190 5.08 -0.09 -3.23
C GLY A 190 4.02 0.35 -2.22
N VAL A 191 4.39 1.25 -1.29
CA VAL A 191 3.55 1.66 -0.14
C VAL A 191 3.31 3.16 -0.15
N HIS A 192 2.05 3.56 -0.29
CA HIS A 192 1.61 4.92 -0.05
C HIS A 192 0.98 5.07 1.33
N GLY A 193 1.34 6.13 2.05
CA GLY A 193 0.69 6.53 3.29
C GLY A 193 0.25 7.99 3.22
N SER A 194 -0.99 8.26 3.59
CA SER A 194 -1.51 9.62 3.78
C SER A 194 -2.43 9.70 5.00
N GLY A 195 -2.58 10.90 5.55
CA GLY A 195 -3.41 11.12 6.73
C GLY A 195 -2.68 10.78 8.03
N ARG A 196 -3.45 10.45 9.08
CA ARG A 196 -2.90 10.08 10.40
C ARG A 196 -2.44 8.62 10.36
N LEU A 197 -1.13 8.39 10.48
CA LEU A 197 -0.54 7.06 10.29
C LEU A 197 0.15 6.55 11.56
N GLY A 198 0.01 5.25 11.82
CA GLY A 198 0.72 4.50 12.85
C GLY A 198 1.25 3.16 12.32
N ALA A 199 1.68 3.11 11.06
CA ALA A 199 2.00 1.86 10.39
C ALA A 199 3.37 1.29 10.83
N HIS A 200 3.44 -0.03 11.01
CA HIS A 200 4.67 -0.75 11.34
C HIS A 200 5.01 -1.81 10.30
N PHE A 201 6.23 -1.77 9.79
CA PHE A 201 6.82 -2.79 8.92
C PHE A 201 7.98 -3.45 9.66
N ILE A 202 7.89 -4.76 9.87
CA ILE A 202 8.84 -5.54 10.67
C ILE A 202 9.32 -6.71 9.80
N GLY A 203 10.61 -6.71 9.46
CA GLY A 203 11.17 -7.64 8.50
C GLY A 203 10.66 -7.41 7.07
N GLY A 204 10.91 -8.37 6.20
CA GLY A 204 10.40 -8.35 4.84
C GLY A 204 11.15 -7.44 3.86
N LYS A 205 10.54 -7.21 2.70
CA LYS A 205 11.19 -6.57 1.54
C LYS A 205 10.24 -5.65 0.77
N ILE A 206 10.75 -4.51 0.31
CA ILE A 206 10.04 -3.60 -0.61
C ILE A 206 10.95 -3.37 -1.82
N TYR A 207 10.67 -4.00 -2.96
CA TYR A 207 11.61 -3.97 -4.09
C TYR A 207 11.01 -3.99 -5.48
N ASN A 208 11.72 -3.47 -6.48
CA ASN A 208 11.26 -3.40 -7.87
C ASN A 208 9.91 -2.70 -8.03
N ASN A 209 9.52 -1.83 -7.11
CA ASN A 209 8.30 -1.05 -7.25
C ASN A 209 8.58 0.24 -8.02
N THR A 210 7.62 0.67 -8.83
CA THR A 210 7.76 1.81 -9.73
C THR A 210 6.63 2.82 -9.51
N ALA A 211 6.99 4.09 -9.38
CA ALA A 211 6.08 5.21 -9.44
C ALA A 211 6.49 6.16 -10.57
N THR A 212 5.54 6.78 -11.25
CA THR A 212 5.81 7.85 -12.23
C THR A 212 6.10 9.21 -11.60
N GLY A 213 5.97 9.30 -10.27
CA GLY A 213 6.33 10.46 -9.46
C GLY A 213 7.14 10.04 -8.24
N ASP A 214 6.72 10.44 -7.05
CA ASP A 214 7.54 10.32 -5.83
C ASP A 214 7.46 8.94 -5.16
N GLY A 215 8.56 8.54 -4.52
CA GLY A 215 8.54 7.44 -3.57
C GLY A 215 8.44 6.07 -4.20
N GLY A 216 9.30 5.71 -5.17
CA GLY A 216 9.15 4.46 -5.95
C GLY A 216 8.79 3.24 -5.11
N GLY A 217 9.53 3.04 -4.02
CA GLY A 217 9.21 2.04 -2.99
C GLY A 217 8.13 2.52 -2.03
N VAL A 218 8.38 3.63 -1.34
CA VAL A 218 7.52 4.16 -0.30
C VAL A 218 7.33 5.67 -0.47
N HIS A 219 6.09 6.13 -0.37
CA HIS A 219 5.76 7.55 -0.29
C HIS A 219 4.88 7.78 0.92
N ILE A 220 5.26 8.72 1.78
CA ILE A 220 4.46 9.16 2.92
C ILE A 220 4.27 10.67 2.83
N GLY A 221 3.02 11.12 2.81
CA GLY A 221 2.70 12.55 2.79
C GLY A 221 1.26 12.85 2.38
N THR A 222 0.72 13.95 2.92
CA THR A 222 -0.66 14.40 2.69
C THR A 222 -0.75 15.92 2.75
N PRO A 223 -1.52 16.58 1.88
CA PRO A 223 -1.66 18.05 1.91
C PRO A 223 -2.44 18.60 3.13
N ALA A 224 -2.71 17.80 4.16
CA ALA A 224 -3.48 18.20 5.34
C ALA A 224 -2.61 18.18 6.60
N LEU A 225 -2.82 19.16 7.49
CA LEU A 225 -2.19 19.20 8.82
C LEU A 225 -2.59 17.94 9.60
N VAL A 226 -1.63 17.02 9.77
CA VAL A 226 -1.81 15.82 10.58
C VAL A 226 -0.78 15.85 11.70
N ASP A 227 -1.22 16.21 12.90
CA ASP A 227 -0.39 16.03 14.08
C ASP A 227 -0.16 14.53 14.27
N SER A 228 1.08 14.13 14.59
CA SER A 228 1.47 12.79 15.09
C SER A 228 1.52 11.60 14.12
N SER A 229 1.59 11.79 12.80
CA SER A 229 1.81 10.67 11.88
C SER A 229 3.20 10.06 12.05
N GLN A 230 3.24 8.75 12.25
CA GLN A 230 4.47 7.97 12.34
C GLN A 230 4.39 6.70 11.51
N ILE A 231 5.50 6.36 10.86
CA ILE A 231 5.69 5.05 10.24
C ILE A 231 7.03 4.49 10.71
N THR A 232 7.05 3.20 10.99
CA THR A 232 8.23 2.53 11.54
C THR A 232 8.64 1.36 10.65
N PHE A 233 9.90 1.33 10.25
CA PHE A 233 10.53 0.22 9.55
C PHE A 233 11.61 -0.39 10.45
N ILE A 234 11.51 -1.69 10.71
CA ILE A 234 12.46 -2.47 11.49
C ILE A 234 12.91 -3.64 10.63
N ASP A 235 14.21 -3.75 10.37
CA ASP A 235 14.84 -4.85 9.62
C ASP A 235 14.25 -5.07 8.21
N VAL A 236 13.87 -3.99 7.54
CA VAL A 236 13.29 -4.03 6.18
C VAL A 236 14.36 -3.76 5.12
N ASP A 237 14.40 -4.56 4.05
CA ASP A 237 15.26 -4.31 2.87
C ASP A 237 14.45 -3.64 1.75
N ILE A 238 14.80 -2.40 1.43
CA ILE A 238 14.12 -1.54 0.46
C ILE A 238 15.08 -1.28 -0.71
N PHE A 239 14.86 -1.93 -1.85
CA PHE A 239 15.85 -1.90 -2.92
C PHE A 239 15.29 -1.94 -4.33
N SER A 240 16.06 -1.43 -5.30
CA SER A 240 15.69 -1.49 -6.71
C SER A 240 14.34 -0.88 -7.05
N ASN A 241 13.84 0.04 -6.22
CA ASN A 241 12.63 0.79 -6.51
C ASN A 241 12.96 2.01 -7.37
N HIS A 242 11.99 2.45 -8.16
CA HIS A 242 12.16 3.51 -9.15
C HIS A 242 11.07 4.58 -9.03
N ALA A 243 11.49 5.83 -8.82
CA ALA A 243 10.67 7.02 -8.93
C ALA A 243 10.98 7.72 -10.27
N GLY A 244 10.20 7.44 -11.31
CA GLY A 244 10.42 7.89 -12.69
C GLY A 244 9.87 9.28 -12.98
N ILE A 245 10.26 9.87 -14.13
CA ILE A 245 9.77 11.17 -14.59
C ILE A 245 8.76 10.95 -15.71
N VAL A 246 7.46 11.05 -15.40
CA VAL A 246 6.44 11.21 -16.44
C VAL A 246 5.57 12.41 -16.08
N GLY A 247 5.46 13.39 -16.99
CA GLY A 247 4.49 14.48 -16.88
C GLY A 247 4.82 15.65 -15.94
N GLY A 248 6.09 15.82 -15.53
CA GLY A 248 6.52 17.00 -14.75
C GLY A 248 6.16 16.98 -13.25
N GLY A 249 5.63 15.86 -12.75
CA GLY A 249 5.51 15.59 -11.31
C GLY A 249 6.87 15.42 -10.64
N GLY A 250 6.93 15.60 -9.31
CA GLY A 250 8.14 15.30 -8.54
C GLY A 250 8.50 13.82 -8.68
N SER A 251 9.80 13.53 -8.85
CA SER A 251 10.36 12.18 -9.02
C SER A 251 11.49 11.99 -8.03
N ASP A 252 11.19 12.19 -6.75
CA ASP A 252 12.16 12.16 -5.67
C ASP A 252 11.93 10.93 -4.78
N GLY A 253 12.98 10.45 -4.11
CA GLY A 253 12.84 9.34 -3.16
C GLY A 253 12.61 8.00 -3.86
N GLY A 254 13.60 7.46 -4.57
CA GLY A 254 13.44 6.17 -5.24
C GLY A 254 13.05 5.05 -4.28
N GLY A 255 13.73 4.99 -3.14
CA GLY A 255 13.37 4.13 -2.02
C GLY A 255 12.22 4.73 -1.22
N LEU A 256 12.46 5.87 -0.57
CA LEU A 256 11.51 6.55 0.31
C LEU A 256 11.38 8.03 -0.08
N ALA A 257 10.16 8.50 -0.24
CA ALA A 257 9.82 9.92 -0.32
C ALA A 257 8.93 10.32 0.86
N ILE A 258 9.30 11.41 1.53
CA ILE A 258 8.60 11.92 2.71
C ILE A 258 8.20 13.38 2.45
N GLY A 259 6.92 13.70 2.64
CA GLY A 259 6.38 15.06 2.66
C GLY A 259 5.50 15.26 3.89
N ASP A 260 5.44 16.50 4.38
CA ASP A 260 4.63 16.93 5.54
C ASP A 260 5.18 16.45 6.92
N PRO A 261 4.66 16.93 8.08
CA PRO A 261 5.25 16.67 9.39
C PRO A 261 4.98 15.23 9.87
N ILE A 262 5.75 14.30 9.31
CA ILE A 262 5.66 12.87 9.57
C ILE A 262 7.01 12.38 10.08
N ILE A 263 6.98 11.53 11.11
CA ILE A 263 8.18 10.87 11.63
C ILE A 263 8.33 9.50 11.00
N VAL A 264 9.44 9.27 10.32
CA VAL A 264 9.83 7.95 9.82
C VAL A 264 10.92 7.38 10.72
N ASN A 265 10.61 6.30 11.43
CA ASN A 265 11.56 5.60 12.28
C ASN A 265 12.21 4.46 11.50
N LEU A 266 13.54 4.44 11.44
CA LEU A 266 14.32 3.39 10.76
C LEU A 266 15.24 2.67 11.74
N ALA A 267 15.12 1.35 11.82
CA ALA A 267 16.01 0.49 12.62
C ALA A 267 16.44 -0.72 11.80
N GLY A 268 17.75 -0.97 11.67
CA GLY A 268 18.26 -2.18 11.00
C GLY A 268 17.95 -2.28 9.50
N CYS A 269 17.47 -1.20 8.87
CA CYS A 269 17.02 -1.23 7.49
C CYS A 269 18.17 -1.11 6.48
N SER A 270 17.96 -1.68 5.30
CA SER A 270 18.85 -1.54 4.13
C SER A 270 18.09 -0.81 3.01
N ILE A 271 18.62 0.31 2.53
CA ILE A 271 18.01 1.12 1.46
C ILE A 271 19.04 1.29 0.34
N ARG A 272 18.91 0.48 -0.72
CA ARG A 272 19.98 0.33 -1.72
C ARG A 272 19.48 0.18 -3.15
N ASN A 273 20.32 0.57 -4.11
CA ASN A 273 20.02 0.40 -5.54
C ASN A 273 18.69 1.03 -5.98
N ASN A 274 18.16 1.97 -5.23
CA ASN A 274 16.94 2.69 -5.61
C ASN A 274 17.30 3.87 -6.50
N SER A 275 16.36 4.24 -7.36
CA SER A 275 16.56 5.26 -8.38
C SER A 275 15.45 6.31 -8.35
N ALA A 276 15.84 7.57 -8.52
CA ALA A 276 14.91 8.68 -8.59
C ALA A 276 15.20 9.55 -9.82
N GLY A 277 14.17 10.13 -10.40
CA GLY A 277 14.31 11.04 -11.54
C GLY A 277 14.95 12.39 -11.17
N ARG A 278 14.86 12.82 -9.90
CA ARG A 278 15.25 14.20 -9.53
C ARG A 278 16.13 14.29 -8.28
N ARG A 279 15.74 13.78 -7.11
CA ARG A 279 16.51 13.89 -5.85
C ARG A 279 16.35 12.65 -4.99
N GLY A 280 17.37 12.33 -4.18
CA GLY A 280 17.25 11.30 -3.16
C GLY A 280 16.90 9.93 -3.73
N GLY A 281 17.80 9.32 -4.51
CA GLY A 281 17.61 7.96 -5.03
C GLY A 281 17.23 6.98 -3.93
N GLY A 282 17.88 7.07 -2.77
CA GLY A 282 17.51 6.30 -1.58
C GLY A 282 16.32 6.95 -0.86
N ILE A 283 16.56 8.11 -0.26
CA ILE A 283 15.59 8.83 0.56
C ILE A 283 15.51 10.30 0.10
N SER A 284 14.30 10.84 -0.01
CA SER A 284 14.08 12.27 -0.17
C SER A 284 13.08 12.79 0.85
N LEU A 285 13.46 13.85 1.58
CA LEU A 285 12.55 14.64 2.41
C LEU A 285 12.21 15.95 1.72
N LYS A 286 10.92 16.26 1.61
CA LYS A 286 10.41 17.49 1.00
C LYS A 286 9.64 18.33 2.01
N ASN A 287 9.78 19.65 1.87
CA ASN A 287 8.93 20.62 2.53
C ASN A 287 7.95 21.21 1.49
N PRO A 288 6.64 20.93 1.56
CA PRO A 288 5.66 21.52 0.66
C PRO A 288 5.25 22.96 1.02
N GLY A 289 5.90 23.61 1.98
CA GLY A 289 5.76 25.05 2.23
C GLY A 289 4.65 25.45 3.20
N TYR A 290 4.02 24.50 3.87
CA TYR A 290 2.95 24.74 4.84
C TYR A 290 3.20 23.93 6.11
N TYR A 291 3.95 24.51 7.06
CA TYR A 291 4.04 24.07 8.47
C TYR A 291 4.70 22.70 8.73
N ASP A 292 5.80 22.74 9.49
CA ASP A 292 6.56 21.62 10.07
C ASP A 292 7.13 20.54 9.14
N GLN A 293 8.27 20.01 9.57
CA GLN A 293 9.21 19.26 8.76
C GLN A 293 8.97 17.76 8.95
N GLY A 294 8.92 16.99 7.85
CA GLY A 294 9.09 15.54 7.95
C GLY A 294 10.44 15.23 8.59
N GLN A 295 10.49 14.26 9.50
CA GLN A 295 11.68 13.88 10.24
C GLN A 295 12.00 12.41 9.99
N ILE A 296 13.29 12.08 9.87
CA ILE A 296 13.75 10.69 9.96
C ILE A 296 14.44 10.50 11.28
N VAL A 297 14.06 9.45 12.00
CA VAL A 297 14.69 9.04 13.24
C VAL A 297 15.41 7.73 12.99
N PHE A 298 16.73 7.78 13.01
CA PHE A 298 17.56 6.59 12.95
C PHE A 298 17.71 6.00 14.36
N ASN A 299 17.44 4.71 14.50
CA ASN A 299 17.68 3.99 15.73
C ASN A 299 19.18 4.02 16.10
N THR A 300 19.48 4.24 17.38
CA THR A 300 20.85 4.45 17.88
C THR A 300 21.65 3.15 18.02
N THR A 301 21.00 1.99 18.08
CA THR A 301 21.65 0.68 18.25
C THR A 301 21.60 -0.17 16.98
N ASN A 302 20.51 -0.13 16.23
CA ASN A 302 20.28 -0.93 15.05
C ASN A 302 20.58 -0.11 13.79
N ARG A 303 21.81 -0.25 13.29
CA ARG A 303 22.32 0.56 12.17
C ARG A 303 21.53 0.35 10.89
N ASN A 304 21.24 1.46 10.22
CA ASN A 304 20.66 1.48 8.89
C ASN A 304 21.77 1.63 7.83
N ASN A 305 21.64 0.95 6.70
CA ASN A 305 22.59 1.02 5.59
C ASN A 305 21.91 1.65 4.37
N ILE A 306 22.39 2.81 3.93
CA ILE A 306 21.83 3.54 2.77
C ILE A 306 22.97 3.76 1.78
N TYR A 307 22.93 3.08 0.63
CA TYR A 307 24.06 3.07 -0.30
C TYR A 307 23.66 2.64 -1.71
N SER A 308 24.51 2.95 -2.70
CA SER A 308 24.33 2.54 -4.10
C SER A 308 23.01 2.97 -4.71
N ASN A 309 22.36 3.99 -4.15
CA ASN A 309 21.21 4.60 -4.81
C ASN A 309 21.69 5.52 -5.94
N PHE A 310 20.80 6.00 -6.81
CA PHE A 310 21.18 6.85 -7.94
C PHE A 310 20.05 7.76 -8.42
N ILE A 311 20.43 8.77 -9.20
CA ILE A 311 19.49 9.71 -9.82
C ILE A 311 19.63 9.62 -11.34
N GLU A 312 18.52 9.38 -12.05
CA GLU A 312 18.46 9.14 -13.49
C GLU A 312 18.12 10.42 -14.30
N TYR A 313 18.65 11.58 -13.92
CA TYR A 313 18.40 12.83 -14.64
C TYR A 313 19.46 13.09 -15.74
N ALA A 314 19.02 13.32 -16.98
CA ALA A 314 19.89 13.58 -18.15
C ALA A 314 20.52 15.00 -18.21
N GLY A 315 20.52 15.76 -17.11
CA GLY A 315 21.05 17.12 -17.04
C GLY A 315 22.34 17.24 -16.22
N VAL A 316 23.03 18.39 -16.33
CA VAL A 316 24.26 18.69 -15.58
C VAL A 316 23.97 18.65 -14.07
N TYR A 317 24.57 17.70 -13.35
CA TYR A 317 24.44 17.55 -11.89
C TYR A 317 24.83 18.84 -11.16
N PRO A 318 23.89 19.62 -10.59
CA PRO A 318 24.27 20.59 -9.58
C PRO A 318 24.71 19.78 -8.36
N ARG A 319 25.83 20.17 -7.73
CA ARG A 319 26.20 19.64 -6.41
C ARG A 319 25.01 19.80 -5.45
N GLY A 320 24.66 18.75 -4.70
CA GLY A 320 23.63 18.83 -3.63
C GLY A 320 22.31 18.07 -3.85
N GLN A 321 22.18 17.26 -4.91
CA GLN A 321 20.95 16.45 -5.10
C GLN A 321 20.86 15.18 -4.23
N GLY A 322 21.91 14.85 -3.48
CA GLY A 322 21.87 13.80 -2.45
C GLY A 322 21.46 12.43 -3.00
N VAL A 323 22.39 11.68 -3.58
CA VAL A 323 22.09 10.41 -4.25
C VAL A 323 21.44 9.40 -3.28
N ASP A 324 22.03 9.22 -2.11
CA ASP A 324 21.48 8.34 -1.09
C ASP A 324 20.40 9.04 -0.25
N ILE A 325 20.64 10.29 0.16
CA ILE A 325 19.69 11.08 0.95
C ILE A 325 19.67 12.52 0.44
N HIS A 326 18.49 13.03 0.12
CA HIS A 326 18.22 14.43 -0.13
C HIS A 326 17.33 15.01 0.96
N VAL A 327 17.72 16.18 1.49
CA VAL A 327 16.95 16.93 2.48
C VAL A 327 16.67 18.31 1.91
N ALA A 328 15.40 18.66 1.76
CA ALA A 328 15.01 20.00 1.33
C ALA A 328 15.43 21.06 2.36
N GLU A 329 15.63 22.29 1.91
CA GLU A 329 16.02 23.40 2.78
C GLU A 329 15.00 23.61 3.90
N GLY A 330 15.50 23.82 5.12
CA GLY A 330 14.66 23.94 6.31
C GLY A 330 13.93 22.65 6.66
N VAL A 331 14.60 21.49 6.56
CA VAL A 331 14.17 20.18 7.06
C VAL A 331 15.28 19.60 7.96
N THR A 332 14.92 18.91 9.04
CA THR A 332 15.84 18.34 10.04
C THR A 332 15.90 16.81 9.93
N MET A 333 17.10 16.25 10.14
CA MET A 333 17.37 14.81 10.31
C MET A 333 18.04 14.58 11.66
#